data_AF-A0A8S0W7W6-F1
#
_entry.id   AF-A0A8S0W7W6-F1
#
_cell.length_a   1.000
_cell.length_b   1.000
_cell.length_c   1.000
_cell.angle_alpha   90.00
_cell.angle_beta   90.00
_cell.angle_gamma   90.00
#
_symmetry.space_group_name_H-M   'P 1'
#
loop_
_entity.id
_entity.type
_entity.pdbx_description
1 polymer ?
#
loop_
_entity_poly.entity_id
_entity_poly.type
_entity_poly.pdbx_seq_one_letter_code
_entity_poly.pdbx_strand_id
1 'polypeptide(L)'
;MKLPDPVKYVERALPLITKPEVEEYFGPLFLHGWSLAGMKLTEDTPKTPFLVAILAFKSLKASRKLLQRLLSLEGQENHHTSFNLLSTGKHPILTILIQTHSARHYDPEGTISPGITLRDIRLAVSLQKFAEEADLLVPQELSGELDKETWEALLDAYPWPSEDS
;
A
#
# COMPACT_ATOMS: atom_id res chain seq x y z
N MET A 1 -8.23 12.93 1.40
CA MET A 1 -6.78 12.64 1.28
C MET A 1 -6.16 13.38 0.11
N LYS A 2 -5.00 14.02 0.32
CA LYS A 2 -4.19 14.63 -0.75
C LYS A 2 -3.63 13.51 -1.64
N LEU A 3 -3.66 13.69 -2.95
CA LEU A 3 -3.10 12.75 -3.91
C LEU A 3 -1.68 13.22 -4.27
N PRO A 4 -0.63 12.39 -4.13
CA PRO A 4 0.71 12.74 -4.58
C PRO A 4 0.73 13.05 -6.08
N ASP A 5 1.64 13.91 -6.53
CA ASP A 5 1.81 14.18 -7.96
C ASP A 5 2.20 12.91 -8.75
N PRO A 6 1.86 12.82 -10.05
CA PRO A 6 2.28 11.71 -10.88
C PRO A 6 3.81 11.56 -10.88
N VAL A 7 4.30 10.38 -10.53
CA VAL A 7 5.74 10.08 -10.53
C VAL A 7 6.19 9.81 -11.96
N LYS A 8 7.01 10.70 -12.52
CA LYS A 8 7.50 10.57 -13.91
C LYS A 8 8.30 9.28 -14.08
N TYR A 9 7.92 8.46 -15.06
CA TYR A 9 8.62 7.23 -15.45
C TYR A 9 9.88 7.56 -16.28
N VAL A 10 10.80 8.34 -15.71
CA VAL A 10 12.07 8.70 -16.37
C VAL A 10 13.23 7.91 -15.77
N GLU A 11 13.09 7.45 -14.51
CA GLU A 11 14.13 6.72 -13.79
C GLU A 11 13.82 5.21 -13.71
N ARG A 12 14.87 4.38 -13.81
CA ARG A 12 14.78 2.92 -13.66
C ARG A 12 14.41 2.48 -12.23
N ALA A 13 14.72 3.30 -11.24
CA ALA A 13 14.41 3.06 -9.84
C ALA A 13 13.84 4.33 -9.22
N LEU A 14 12.80 4.18 -8.42
CA LEU A 14 12.12 5.30 -7.76
C LEU A 14 12.68 5.47 -6.35
N PRO A 15 12.89 6.70 -5.89
CA PRO A 15 13.31 6.91 -4.50
C PRO A 15 12.27 6.33 -3.53
N LEU A 16 12.76 5.80 -2.40
CA LEU A 16 11.90 5.45 -1.27
C LEU A 16 11.12 6.68 -0.79
N ILE A 17 9.95 6.42 -0.22
CA ILE A 17 9.17 7.44 0.46
C ILE A 17 9.95 8.00 1.66
N THR A 18 9.90 9.32 1.85
CA THR A 18 10.55 10.00 2.97
C THR A 18 9.65 10.06 4.21
N LYS A 19 10.22 10.34 5.38
CA LYS A 19 9.44 10.49 6.61
C LYS A 19 8.33 11.55 6.50
N PRO A 20 8.58 12.77 5.98
CA PRO A 20 7.52 13.76 5.81
C PRO A 20 6.40 13.30 4.87
N GLU A 21 6.74 12.55 3.81
CA GLU A 21 5.74 12.00 2.89
C GLU A 21 4.90 10.88 3.54
N VAL A 22 5.51 10.05 4.39
CA VAL A 22 4.79 9.06 5.19
C VAL A 22 3.77 9.76 6.10
N GLU A 23 4.19 10.81 6.80
CA GLU A 23 3.31 11.59 7.67
C GLU A 23 2.18 12.28 6.89
N GLU A 24 2.48 12.86 5.72
CA GLU A 24 1.51 13.57 4.90
C GLU A 24 0.48 12.63 4.26
N TYR A 25 0.92 11.50 3.69
CA TYR A 25 0.08 10.66 2.85
C TYR A 25 -0.34 9.34 3.50
N PHE A 26 0.53 8.71 4.26
CA PHE A 26 0.26 7.39 4.82
C PHE A 26 -0.57 7.46 6.10
N GLY A 27 -0.40 8.49 6.93
CA GLY A 27 -1.24 8.72 8.12
C GLY A 27 -2.74 8.68 7.82
N PRO A 28 -3.25 9.43 6.82
CA PRO A 28 -4.64 9.32 6.39
C PRO A 28 -5.04 7.93 5.88
N LEU A 29 -4.19 7.25 5.10
CA LEU A 29 -4.47 5.89 4.64
C LEU A 29 -4.61 4.91 5.82
N PHE A 30 -3.76 5.05 6.84
CA PHE A 30 -3.81 4.25 8.05
C PHE A 30 -5.15 4.38 8.78
N LEU A 31 -5.69 5.61 8.87
CA LEU A 31 -7.03 5.85 9.43
C LEU A 31 -8.16 5.17 8.62
N HIS A 32 -7.92 4.89 7.34
CA HIS A 32 -8.84 4.17 6.47
C HIS A 32 -8.58 2.65 6.42
N GLY A 33 -7.77 2.12 7.33
CA GLY A 33 -7.54 0.68 7.47
C GLY A 33 -6.46 0.13 6.54
N TRP A 34 -5.65 0.98 5.93
CA TRP A 34 -4.39 0.56 5.32
C TRP A 34 -3.36 0.28 6.40
N SER A 35 -2.45 -0.65 6.15
CA SER A 35 -1.37 -0.98 7.08
C SER A 35 -0.06 -1.23 6.34
N LEU A 36 1.04 -1.30 7.09
CA LEU A 36 2.27 -1.90 6.58
C LEU A 36 2.36 -3.34 7.05
N ALA A 37 2.77 -4.23 6.15
CA ALA A 37 3.17 -5.57 6.51
C ALA A 37 4.56 -5.80 5.95
N GLY A 38 5.50 -6.20 6.79
CA GLY A 38 6.80 -6.62 6.28
C GLY A 38 6.76 -8.10 5.91
N MET A 39 7.22 -8.45 4.71
CA MET A 39 7.34 -9.84 4.27
C MET A 39 8.82 -10.19 4.11
N LYS A 40 9.18 -11.40 4.51
CA LYS A 40 10.46 -12.01 4.14
C LYS A 40 10.23 -12.91 2.94
N LEU A 41 11.08 -12.78 1.92
CA LEU A 41 11.06 -13.71 0.77
C LEU A 41 11.68 -15.05 1.15
N THR A 42 12.70 -15.01 2.02
CA THR A 42 13.46 -16.15 2.58
C THR A 42 13.93 -15.81 4.00
N GLU A 43 14.37 -16.78 4.80
CA GLU A 43 14.87 -16.52 6.16
C GLU A 43 16.05 -15.53 6.18
N ASP A 44 16.87 -15.57 5.14
CA ASP A 44 18.09 -14.76 4.96
C ASP A 44 17.85 -13.38 4.33
N THR A 45 16.65 -13.09 3.83
CA THR A 45 16.36 -11.78 3.23
C THR A 45 15.87 -10.78 4.27
N PRO A 46 16.27 -9.51 4.17
CA PRO A 46 15.66 -8.44 4.94
C PRO A 46 14.15 -8.41 4.74
N LYS A 47 13.41 -8.13 5.81
CA LYS A 47 11.96 -7.93 5.76
C LYS A 47 11.68 -6.67 4.93
N THR A 48 10.95 -6.77 3.84
CA THR A 48 10.60 -5.60 3.00
C THR A 48 9.15 -5.18 3.24
N PRO A 49 8.87 -3.88 3.33
CA PRO A 49 7.52 -3.38 3.61
C PRO A 49 6.60 -3.49 2.39
N PHE A 50 5.35 -3.89 2.65
CA PHE A 50 4.22 -3.80 1.74
C PHE A 50 3.18 -2.88 2.34
N LEU A 51 2.56 -2.06 1.48
CA LEU A 51 1.35 -1.34 1.81
C LEU A 51 0.15 -2.26 1.57
N VAL A 52 -0.63 -2.51 2.61
CA VAL A 52 -1.68 -3.53 2.61
C VAL A 52 -3.04 -2.90 2.85
N ALA A 53 -4.03 -3.35 2.09
CA ALA A 53 -5.45 -3.12 2.35
C ALA A 53 -6.21 -4.45 2.38
N ILE A 54 -7.08 -4.62 3.37
CA ILE A 54 -8.00 -5.76 3.45
C ILE A 54 -9.43 -5.20 3.41
N LEU A 55 -10.14 -5.48 2.32
CA LEU A 55 -11.46 -4.93 2.05
C LEU A 55 -12.50 -6.05 2.00
N ALA A 56 -13.48 -6.01 2.91
CA ALA A 56 -14.63 -6.90 2.86
C ALA A 56 -15.82 -6.22 2.17
N PHE A 57 -16.47 -6.94 1.25
CA PHE A 57 -17.55 -6.42 0.43
C PHE A 57 -18.91 -7.04 0.79
N LYS A 58 -19.96 -6.25 0.61
CA LYS A 58 -21.34 -6.76 0.70
C LYS A 58 -21.66 -7.78 -0.40
N SER A 59 -20.98 -7.71 -1.55
CA SER A 59 -21.24 -8.58 -2.70
C SER A 59 -20.03 -8.78 -3.61
N LEU A 60 -20.02 -9.88 -4.36
CA LEU A 60 -19.00 -10.18 -5.39
C LEU A 60 -19.02 -9.19 -6.55
N LYS A 61 -20.17 -8.57 -6.84
CA LYS A 61 -20.29 -7.53 -7.87
C LYS A 61 -19.50 -6.28 -7.46
N ALA A 62 -19.61 -5.88 -6.20
CA ALA A 62 -18.89 -4.73 -5.67
C ALA A 62 -17.37 -4.96 -5.68
N SER A 63 -16.90 -6.13 -5.22
CA SER A 63 -15.46 -6.45 -5.23
C SER A 63 -14.90 -6.50 -6.66
N ARG A 64 -15.63 -7.07 -7.62
CA ARG A 64 -15.23 -7.08 -9.04
C ARG A 64 -15.12 -5.67 -9.63
N LYS A 65 -16.04 -4.76 -9.28
CA LYS A 65 -15.99 -3.37 -9.75
C LYS A 65 -14.72 -2.67 -9.24
N LEU A 66 -14.38 -2.85 -7.95
CA LEU A 66 -13.15 -2.29 -7.41
C LEU A 66 -11.91 -2.93 -8.05
N LEU A 67 -11.91 -4.25 -8.27
CA LEU A 67 -10.81 -4.95 -8.92
C LEU A 67 -10.56 -4.46 -10.36
N GLN A 68 -11.62 -4.27 -11.15
CA GLN A 68 -11.49 -3.66 -12.49
C GLN A 68 -10.89 -2.26 -12.41
N ARG A 69 -11.24 -1.49 -11.37
CA ARG A 69 -10.68 -0.16 -11.17
C ARG A 69 -9.20 -0.21 -10.77
N LEU A 70 -8.82 -1.14 -9.90
CA LEU A 70 -7.43 -1.41 -9.55
C LEU A 70 -6.61 -1.68 -10.82
N LEU A 71 -7.02 -2.63 -11.66
CA LEU A 71 -6.32 -2.96 -12.91
C LEU A 71 -6.21 -1.76 -13.86
N SER A 72 -7.25 -0.92 -13.92
CA SER A 72 -7.20 0.32 -14.70
C SER A 72 -6.21 1.33 -14.13
N LEU A 73 -6.10 1.45 -12.81
CA LEU A 73 -5.13 2.34 -12.16
C LEU A 73 -3.70 1.83 -12.34
N GLU A 74 -3.48 0.52 -12.23
CA GLU A 74 -2.18 -0.11 -12.50
C GLU A 74 -1.68 0.23 -13.91
N GLY A 75 -2.57 0.15 -14.91
CA GLY A 75 -2.23 0.53 -16.29
C GLY A 75 -1.94 2.01 -16.48
N GLN A 76 -2.58 2.89 -15.70
CA GLN A 76 -2.34 4.34 -15.75
C GLN A 76 -1.03 4.74 -15.08
N GLU A 77 -0.73 4.13 -13.94
CA GLU A 77 0.46 4.42 -13.14
C GLU A 77 1.68 3.57 -13.57
N ASN A 78 1.49 2.63 -14.50
CA ASN A 78 2.48 1.62 -14.90
C ASN A 78 3.10 0.93 -13.67
N HIS A 79 2.21 0.47 -12.78
CA HIS A 79 2.56 -0.08 -11.46
C HIS A 79 1.69 -1.28 -11.13
N HIS A 80 2.30 -2.43 -10.85
CA HIS A 80 1.55 -3.65 -10.58
C HIS A 80 1.46 -3.92 -9.09
N THR A 81 0.30 -4.41 -8.66
CA THR A 81 0.04 -4.86 -7.29
C THR A 81 -0.11 -6.37 -7.24
N SER A 82 0.07 -6.93 -6.05
CA SER A 82 -0.36 -8.29 -5.76
C SER A 82 -1.69 -8.23 -5.03
N PHE A 83 -2.64 -9.09 -5.38
CA PHE A 83 -3.92 -9.16 -4.68
C PHE A 83 -4.43 -10.59 -4.59
N ASN A 84 -5.29 -10.83 -3.61
CA ASN A 84 -6.01 -12.08 -3.44
C ASN A 84 -7.49 -11.78 -3.18
N LEU A 85 -8.39 -12.47 -3.88
CA LEU A 85 -9.84 -12.35 -3.69
C LEU A 85 -10.38 -13.68 -3.14
N LEU A 86 -10.65 -13.70 -1.84
CA LEU A 86 -11.32 -14.83 -1.19
C LEU A 86 -12.83 -14.66 -1.33
N SER A 87 -13.47 -15.62 -2.02
CA SER A 87 -14.92 -15.63 -2.28
C SER A 87 -15.63 -16.82 -1.64
N THR A 88 -15.02 -17.45 -0.63
CA THR A 88 -15.50 -18.70 -0.01
C THR A 88 -16.65 -18.51 0.98
N GLY A 89 -17.27 -17.33 1.04
CA GLY A 89 -18.34 -17.01 1.98
C GLY A 89 -19.34 -15.98 1.46
N LYS A 90 -20.20 -15.50 2.36
CA LYS A 90 -21.25 -14.50 2.07
C LYS A 90 -20.66 -13.15 1.62
N HIS A 91 -19.46 -12.84 2.10
CA HIS A 91 -18.79 -11.56 1.89
C HIS A 91 -17.42 -11.80 1.28
N PRO A 92 -17.18 -11.38 0.02
CA PRO A 92 -15.86 -11.46 -0.58
C PRO A 92 -14.88 -10.57 0.16
N ILE A 93 -13.64 -11.06 0.30
CA ILE A 93 -12.53 -10.32 0.92
C ILE A 93 -11.44 -10.13 -0.14
N LEU A 94 -11.10 -8.88 -0.43
CA LEU A 94 -9.99 -8.52 -1.30
C LEU A 94 -8.83 -8.03 -0.43
N THR A 95 -7.72 -8.75 -0.48
CA THR A 95 -6.44 -8.32 0.09
C THR A 95 -5.58 -7.75 -1.03
N ILE A 96 -5.03 -6.57 -0.84
CA ILE A 96 -4.19 -5.87 -1.82
C ILE A 96 -2.86 -5.56 -1.15
N LEU A 97 -1.77 -5.84 -1.85
CA LEU A 97 -0.41 -5.62 -1.43
C LEU A 97 0.29 -4.78 -2.50
N ILE A 98 0.83 -3.64 -2.10
CA ILE A 98 1.48 -2.68 -2.98
C ILE A 98 2.93 -2.51 -2.51
N GLN A 99 3.87 -2.67 -3.44
CA GLN A 99 5.30 -2.46 -3.22
C GLN A 99 5.98 -2.18 -4.56
N THR A 100 7.01 -1.34 -4.56
CA THR A 100 7.92 -1.19 -5.69
C THR A 100 9.10 -2.14 -5.54
N HIS A 101 9.28 -3.06 -6.49
CA HIS A 101 10.39 -4.03 -6.45
C HIS A 101 11.78 -3.42 -6.68
N SER A 102 11.85 -2.26 -7.31
CA SER A 102 13.08 -1.55 -7.66
C SER A 102 13.08 -0.14 -7.09
N ALA A 103 12.97 -0.02 -5.76
CA ALA A 103 13.09 1.25 -5.08
C ALA A 103 14.57 1.57 -4.83
N ARG A 104 14.95 2.84 -5.01
CA ARG A 104 16.29 3.37 -4.74
C ARG A 104 16.33 3.84 -3.30
N HIS A 105 17.27 3.27 -2.55
CA HIS A 105 17.58 3.69 -1.19
C HIS A 105 18.43 4.96 -1.21
N TYR A 106 18.36 5.73 -0.11
CA TYR A 106 19.16 6.93 0.11
C TYR A 106 20.53 6.58 0.75
N ASP A 107 21.05 5.39 0.48
CA ASP A 107 22.41 5.04 0.89
C ASP A 107 23.44 5.57 -0.14
N PRO A 108 24.72 5.76 0.26
CA PRO A 108 25.76 6.27 -0.64
C PRO A 108 25.93 5.43 -1.92
N GLU A 109 25.63 4.14 -1.84
CA GLU A 109 25.73 3.18 -2.92
C GLU A 109 24.52 3.21 -3.89
N GLY A 110 23.43 3.89 -3.51
CA GLY A 110 22.19 3.98 -4.26
C GLY A 110 21.53 2.62 -4.47
N THR A 111 21.56 1.74 -3.45
CA THR A 111 21.08 0.36 -3.53
C THR A 111 19.65 0.31 -4.05
N ILE A 112 19.40 -0.62 -4.97
CA ILE A 112 18.07 -0.87 -5.51
C ILE A 112 17.52 -2.14 -4.86
N SER A 113 16.44 -2.00 -4.11
CA SER A 113 15.76 -3.13 -3.48
C SER A 113 14.25 -2.86 -3.30
N PRO A 114 13.43 -3.86 -2.93
CA PRO A 114 12.01 -3.64 -2.76
C PRO A 114 11.68 -2.70 -1.59
N GLY A 115 10.73 -1.78 -1.82
CA GLY A 115 10.28 -0.85 -0.78
C GLY A 115 9.05 -0.04 -1.19
N ILE A 116 8.66 0.90 -0.33
CA ILE A 116 7.53 1.81 -0.56
C ILE A 116 8.04 3.13 -1.12
N THR A 117 7.38 3.58 -2.18
CA THR A 117 7.67 4.82 -2.90
C THR A 117 6.40 5.67 -2.99
N LEU A 118 6.53 6.93 -3.41
CA LEU A 118 5.35 7.77 -3.67
C LEU A 118 4.38 7.19 -4.70
N ARG A 119 4.84 6.32 -5.60
CA ARG A 119 3.97 5.65 -6.57
C ARG A 119 3.02 4.67 -5.89
N ASP A 120 3.54 3.92 -4.92
CA ASP A 120 2.74 2.99 -4.11
C ASP A 120 1.65 3.74 -3.34
N ILE A 121 2.02 4.86 -2.71
CA ILE A 121 1.10 5.76 -2.00
C ILE A 121 0.04 6.33 -2.95
N ARG A 122 0.46 6.84 -4.11
CA ARG A 122 -0.46 7.45 -5.07
C ARG A 122 -1.51 6.44 -5.56
N LEU A 123 -1.10 5.20 -5.82
CA LEU A 123 -2.01 4.12 -6.17
C LEU A 123 -2.98 3.84 -5.02
N ALA A 124 -2.48 3.73 -3.79
CA ALA A 124 -3.30 3.47 -2.60
C ALA A 124 -4.32 4.59 -2.32
N VAL A 125 -3.91 5.86 -2.37
CA VAL A 125 -4.81 7.01 -2.22
C VAL A 125 -5.88 7.01 -3.32
N SER A 126 -5.48 6.74 -4.57
CA SER A 126 -6.43 6.66 -5.68
C SER A 126 -7.44 5.54 -5.47
N LEU A 127 -6.97 4.37 -5.06
CA LEU A 127 -7.83 3.22 -4.80
C LEU A 127 -8.76 3.46 -3.61
N GLN A 128 -8.26 4.06 -2.53
CA GLN A 128 -9.05 4.37 -1.35
C GLN A 128 -10.23 5.29 -1.67
N LYS A 129 -10.04 6.29 -2.54
CA LYS A 129 -11.14 7.14 -3.03
C LYS A 129 -12.24 6.33 -3.71
N PHE A 130 -11.89 5.30 -4.49
CA PHE A 130 -12.89 4.40 -5.09
C PHE A 130 -13.51 3.45 -4.07
N ALA A 131 -12.74 3.05 -3.05
CA ALA A 131 -13.22 2.17 -1.99
C ALA A 131 -14.26 2.88 -1.09
N GLU A 132 -14.12 4.19 -0.87
CA GLU A 132 -15.11 5.02 -0.15
C GLU A 132 -16.48 5.03 -0.84
N GLU A 133 -16.51 4.90 -2.16
CA GLU A 133 -17.75 4.80 -2.96
C GLU A 133 -18.23 3.35 -3.14
N ALA A 134 -17.47 2.36 -2.65
CA ALA A 134 -17.79 0.96 -2.81
C ALA A 134 -18.71 0.45 -1.70
N ASP A 135 -19.48 -0.60 -2.01
CA ASP A 135 -20.32 -1.31 -1.04
C ASP A 135 -19.48 -2.20 -0.10
N LEU A 136 -18.65 -1.54 0.71
CA LEU A 136 -17.84 -2.16 1.75
C LEU A 136 -18.71 -2.50 2.97
N LEU A 137 -18.30 -3.56 3.67
CA LEU A 137 -18.72 -3.76 5.05
C LEU A 137 -17.92 -2.83 5.95
N VAL A 138 -18.61 -2.19 6.90
CA VAL A 138 -17.94 -1.36 7.90
C VAL A 138 -17.02 -2.27 8.74
N PRO A 139 -15.78 -1.86 9.06
CA PRO A 139 -14.76 -2.73 9.66
C PRO A 139 -15.07 -3.35 11.04
N GLN A 140 -16.26 -3.16 11.61
CA GLN A 140 -16.60 -3.73 12.93
C GLN A 140 -16.47 -5.26 12.98
N GLU A 141 -16.50 -5.96 11.84
CA GLU A 141 -16.37 -7.42 11.77
C GLU A 141 -14.97 -7.94 11.41
N LEU A 142 -14.02 -7.07 11.03
CA LEU A 142 -12.65 -7.48 10.66
C LEU A 142 -11.61 -7.17 11.75
N SER A 143 -12.03 -6.69 12.93
CA SER A 143 -11.13 -6.32 14.04
C SER A 143 -10.53 -7.50 14.81
N GLY A 144 -10.54 -8.71 14.24
CA GLY A 144 -9.89 -9.87 14.82
C GLY A 144 -8.38 -9.80 14.63
N GLU A 145 -7.67 -9.37 15.68
CA GLU A 145 -6.25 -9.67 15.94
C GLU A 145 -5.25 -9.48 14.77
N LEU A 146 -5.43 -8.43 13.96
CA LEU A 146 -4.24 -7.79 13.39
C LEU A 146 -3.69 -6.91 14.50
N ASP A 147 -2.54 -7.30 15.07
CA ASP A 147 -1.73 -6.45 15.95
C ASP A 147 -1.68 -5.07 15.30
N LYS A 148 -2.46 -4.14 15.84
CA LYS A 148 -2.44 -2.77 15.38
C LYS A 148 -1.12 -2.23 15.89
N GLU A 149 -0.07 -2.34 15.07
CA GLU A 149 1.09 -1.47 15.22
C GLU A 149 0.53 -0.06 15.37
N THR A 150 0.86 0.57 16.50
CA THR A 150 0.49 1.96 16.72
C THR A 150 1.16 2.78 15.62
N TRP A 151 0.56 3.91 15.26
CA TRP A 151 1.15 4.80 14.26
C TRP A 151 2.61 5.13 14.61
N GLU A 152 2.90 5.31 15.90
CA GLU A 152 4.23 5.53 16.44
C GLU A 152 5.16 4.33 16.23
N ALA A 153 4.70 3.10 16.53
CA ALA A 153 5.49 1.90 16.32
C ALA A 153 5.83 1.70 14.84
N LEU A 154 4.90 2.05 13.94
CA LEU A 154 5.11 1.98 12.50
C LEU A 154 6.15 3.00 12.02
N LEU A 155 6.11 4.22 12.55
CA LEU A 155 7.11 5.24 12.26
C LEU A 155 8.51 4.81 12.73
N ASP A 156 8.60 4.06 13.83
CA ASP A 156 9.86 3.55 14.37
C ASP A 156 10.36 2.26 13.68
N ALA A 157 9.45 1.44 13.15
CA ALA A 157 9.76 0.11 12.60
C ALA A 157 10.54 0.15 11.28
N TYR A 158 10.55 1.28 10.57
CA TYR A 158 11.18 1.41 9.26
C TYR A 158 12.11 2.63 9.25
N PRO A 159 13.33 2.51 8.69
CA PRO A 159 14.27 3.62 8.60
C PRO A 159 13.85 4.56 7.46
N TRP A 160 12.86 5.40 7.73
CA TRP A 160 12.39 6.40 6.78
C TRP A 160 13.48 7.44 6.54
N PRO A 161 13.91 7.66 5.30
CA PRO A 161 14.91 8.68 4.98
C PRO A 161 14.37 10.07 5.33
N SER A 162 15.22 10.94 5.88
CA SER A 162 14.92 12.37 6.04
C SER A 162 15.15 13.08 4.71
N GLU A 163 14.55 14.27 4.53
CA GLU A 163 14.76 15.08 3.30
C GLU A 163 16.23 15.47 3.08
N ASP A 164 17.06 15.42 4.13
CA ASP A 164 18.48 15.78 4.11
C ASP A 164 19.44 14.56 4.00
N SER A 165 18.91 13.34 3.80
CA SER A 165 19.70 12.09 3.71
C SER A 165 20.31 11.87 2.32
#